data_AF-A0A6N8U8Y4-F1
#
_entry.id   AF-A0A6N8U8Y4-F1
#
_cell.length_a   1.000
_cell.length_b   1.000
_cell.length_c   1.000
_cell.angle_alpha   90.00
_cell.angle_beta   90.00
_cell.angle_gamma   90.00
#
_symmetry.space_group_name_H-M   'P 1'
#
loop_
_entity.id
_entity.type
_entity.pdbx_description
1 polymer ?
#
loop_
_entity_poly.entity_id
_entity_poly.type
_entity_poly.pdbx_seq_one_letter_code
_entity_poly.pdbx_strand_id
1 'polypeptide(L)'
;MRKFLLMLMIAGLTAGCSAGGLSDREREEKYNEYIQTVEDNKGAVSQNIPFRYDLDVTKAKNGEYEYTVTIDKPQIAMYDIEAIIVDSTKVNTTDMMPNLGIIDDEDAVYNMIPFQVNAKRGFHKGIQLNGYTKKNTFTLQVMVTWKDYAKLNTSKAFFNFSYDEKKAKQKTSQTDKNYEKDTSNETGEE
;
A
#
# COMPACT_ATOMS: atom_id res chain seq x y z
N MET A 1 -8.42 -27.90 55.15
CA MET A 1 -9.06 -26.81 54.38
C MET A 1 -8.13 -25.64 54.01
N ARG A 2 -6.93 -25.48 54.58
CA ARG A 2 -5.98 -24.41 54.16
C ARG A 2 -5.24 -24.64 52.84
N LYS A 3 -5.17 -25.88 52.34
CA LYS A 3 -4.44 -26.23 51.11
C LYS A 3 -5.28 -26.07 49.83
N PHE A 4 -6.61 -26.14 49.94
CA PHE A 4 -7.52 -25.93 48.79
C PHE A 4 -7.76 -24.45 48.48
N LEU A 5 -7.63 -23.56 49.48
CA LEU A 5 -7.72 -22.10 49.28
C LEU A 5 -6.52 -21.52 48.52
N LEU A 6 -5.34 -22.14 48.59
CA LEU A 6 -4.17 -21.69 47.82
C LEU A 6 -4.27 -22.08 46.33
N MET A 7 -4.97 -23.17 46.01
CA MET A 7 -5.13 -23.66 44.65
C MET A 7 -6.11 -22.81 43.83
N LEU A 8 -7.10 -22.20 44.49
CA LEU A 8 -8.08 -21.33 43.86
C LEU A 8 -7.54 -19.90 43.61
N MET A 9 -6.50 -19.49 44.34
CA MET A 9 -5.85 -18.18 44.17
C MET A 9 -4.85 -18.15 43.00
N ILE A 10 -4.28 -19.31 42.64
CA ILE A 10 -3.37 -19.45 41.48
C ILE A 10 -4.17 -19.57 40.16
N ALA A 11 -5.39 -20.13 40.20
CA ALA A 11 -6.26 -20.26 39.04
C ALA A 11 -6.85 -18.93 38.55
N GLY A 12 -6.81 -17.86 39.36
CA GLY A 12 -7.29 -16.53 38.99
C GLY A 12 -6.28 -15.66 38.24
N LEU A 13 -5.00 -16.05 38.17
CA LEU A 13 -3.93 -15.26 37.55
C LEU A 13 -3.71 -15.58 36.07
N THR A 14 -4.45 -16.53 35.49
CA THR A 14 -4.34 -16.90 34.06
C THR A 14 -5.54 -16.44 33.23
N ALA A 15 -6.37 -15.52 33.74
CA ALA A 15 -7.18 -14.68 32.86
C ALA A 15 -6.23 -13.68 32.17
N GLY A 16 -5.41 -14.21 31.27
CA GLY A 16 -4.61 -13.42 30.35
C GLY A 16 -5.59 -12.52 29.60
N CYS A 17 -5.45 -11.22 29.82
CA CYS A 17 -6.06 -10.21 29.00
C CYS A 17 -5.71 -10.55 27.54
N SER A 18 -6.64 -11.09 26.76
CA SER A 18 -6.45 -11.18 25.32
C SER A 18 -6.39 -9.75 24.82
N ALA A 19 -5.17 -9.25 24.59
CA ALA A 19 -4.94 -7.97 23.96
C ALA A 19 -5.78 -7.94 22.67
N GLY A 20 -6.58 -6.90 22.51
CA GLY A 20 -7.68 -6.84 21.54
C GLY A 20 -7.25 -6.65 20.08
N GLY A 21 -6.27 -7.43 19.62
CA GLY A 21 -5.83 -7.51 18.23
C GLY A 21 -6.45 -8.69 17.47
N LEU A 22 -6.34 -8.67 16.15
CA LEU A 22 -6.72 -9.80 15.30
C LEU A 22 -5.70 -10.93 15.48
N SER A 23 -6.18 -12.16 15.64
CA SER A 23 -5.32 -13.34 15.57
C SER A 23 -4.65 -13.45 14.18
N ASP A 24 -3.53 -14.16 14.10
CA ASP A 24 -2.83 -14.38 12.82
C ASP A 24 -3.73 -14.97 11.74
N ARG A 25 -4.62 -15.89 12.13
CA ARG A 25 -5.63 -16.47 11.22
C ARG A 25 -6.59 -15.41 10.68
N GLU A 26 -7.06 -14.49 11.51
CA GLU A 26 -7.97 -13.43 11.07
C GLU A 26 -7.26 -12.41 10.16
N ARG A 27 -5.97 -12.15 10.38
CA ARG A 27 -5.15 -11.31 9.49
C ARG A 27 -4.94 -11.95 8.13
N GLU A 28 -4.71 -13.26 8.10
CA GLU A 28 -4.60 -14.05 6.86
C GLU A 28 -5.93 -14.09 6.10
N GLU A 29 -7.06 -14.31 6.80
CA GLU A 29 -8.40 -14.29 6.20
C GLU A 29 -8.71 -12.93 5.57
N LYS A 30 -8.43 -11.84 6.29
CA LYS A 30 -8.60 -10.48 5.79
C LYS A 30 -7.71 -10.19 4.58
N TYR A 31 -6.46 -10.62 4.60
CA TYR A 31 -5.56 -10.48 3.46
C TYR A 31 -6.09 -11.18 2.21
N ASN A 32 -6.59 -12.41 2.36
CA ASN A 32 -7.18 -13.16 1.25
C ASN A 32 -8.48 -12.50 0.74
N GLU A 33 -9.32 -11.97 1.62
CA GLU A 33 -10.52 -11.19 1.25
C GLU A 33 -10.13 -9.94 0.44
N TYR A 34 -9.03 -9.27 0.82
CA TYR A 34 -8.54 -8.09 0.11
C TYR A 34 -8.06 -8.42 -1.31
N ILE A 35 -7.38 -9.56 -1.49
CA ILE A 35 -7.01 -10.05 -2.82
C ILE A 35 -8.27 -10.32 -3.66
N GLN A 36 -9.22 -11.09 -3.13
CA GLN A 36 -10.47 -11.41 -3.83
C GLN A 36 -11.25 -10.16 -4.21
N THR A 37 -11.34 -9.19 -3.30
CA THR A 37 -12.00 -7.91 -3.55
C THR A 37 -11.38 -7.15 -4.72
N VAL A 38 -10.05 -7.15 -4.84
CA VAL A 38 -9.36 -6.49 -5.96
C VAL A 38 -9.62 -7.24 -7.27
N GLU A 39 -9.59 -8.57 -7.26
CA GLU A 39 -9.89 -9.38 -8.44
C GLU A 39 -11.33 -9.20 -8.93
N ASP A 40 -12.30 -9.20 -8.00
CA ASP A 40 -13.72 -9.02 -8.28
C ASP A 40 -14.05 -7.61 -8.79
N ASN A 41 -13.23 -6.63 -8.43
CA ASN A 41 -13.33 -5.27 -8.96
C ASN A 41 -12.96 -5.18 -10.46
N LYS A 42 -12.33 -6.22 -11.03
CA LYS A 42 -12.06 -6.36 -12.48
C LYS A 42 -11.36 -5.13 -13.09
N GLY A 43 -10.48 -4.49 -12.33
CA GLY A 43 -9.76 -3.30 -12.76
C GLY A 43 -10.61 -2.03 -12.91
N ALA A 44 -11.82 -1.95 -12.35
CA ALA A 44 -12.56 -0.70 -12.32
C ALA A 44 -11.81 0.35 -11.47
N VAL A 45 -11.78 1.60 -11.93
CA VAL A 45 -11.13 2.71 -11.22
C VAL A 45 -12.18 3.56 -10.52
N SER A 46 -11.96 3.88 -9.25
CA SER A 46 -12.83 4.77 -8.48
C SER A 46 -12.83 6.18 -9.06
N GLN A 47 -14.01 6.80 -9.15
CA GLN A 47 -14.16 8.13 -9.73
C GLN A 47 -13.52 9.25 -8.88
N ASN A 48 -13.67 9.15 -7.55
CA ASN A 48 -13.21 10.16 -6.61
C ASN A 48 -12.16 9.55 -5.69
N ILE A 49 -10.88 9.78 -6.00
CA ILE A 49 -9.74 9.30 -5.22
C ILE A 49 -9.14 10.51 -4.48
N PRO A 50 -9.27 10.58 -3.13
CA PRO A 50 -8.95 11.78 -2.37
C PRO A 50 -7.46 11.86 -1.97
N PHE A 51 -6.58 11.39 -2.85
CA PHE A 51 -5.13 11.37 -2.66
C PHE A 51 -4.45 11.25 -4.02
N ARG A 52 -3.17 11.61 -4.08
CA ARG A 52 -2.32 11.34 -5.23
C ARG A 52 -1.78 9.91 -5.15
N TYR A 53 -1.65 9.27 -6.30
CA TYR A 53 -0.95 8.01 -6.45
C TYR A 53 0.03 8.08 -7.63
N ASP A 54 1.17 7.40 -7.51
CA ASP A 54 2.21 7.35 -8.54
C ASP A 54 2.92 5.99 -8.54
N LEU A 55 3.54 5.64 -9.67
CA LEU A 55 4.32 4.42 -9.86
C LEU A 55 5.71 4.75 -10.36
N ASP A 56 6.71 4.40 -9.55
CA ASP A 56 8.11 4.37 -9.96
C ASP A 56 8.52 2.93 -10.29
N VAL A 57 9.25 2.72 -11.39
CA VAL A 57 9.76 1.41 -11.80
C VAL A 57 11.23 1.51 -12.15
N THR A 58 12.05 0.69 -11.49
CA THR A 58 13.49 0.57 -11.75
C THR A 58 13.83 -0.84 -12.17
N LYS A 59 14.72 -0.98 -13.16
CA LYS A 59 15.24 -2.29 -13.56
C LYS A 59 16.50 -2.62 -12.75
N ALA A 60 16.42 -3.65 -11.92
CA ALA A 60 17.55 -4.14 -11.15
C ALA A 60 18.57 -4.84 -12.05
N LYS A 61 19.82 -4.94 -11.57
CA LYS A 61 20.94 -5.56 -12.33
C LYS A 61 20.70 -7.03 -12.67
N ASN A 62 19.90 -7.73 -11.87
CA ASN A 62 19.51 -9.12 -12.08
C ASN A 62 18.42 -9.29 -13.16
N GLY A 63 17.93 -8.20 -13.76
CA GLY A 63 16.90 -8.20 -14.80
C GLY A 63 15.47 -8.11 -14.27
N GLU A 64 15.26 -8.08 -12.95
CA GLU A 64 13.96 -7.86 -12.33
C GLU A 64 13.55 -6.39 -12.38
N TYR A 65 12.25 -6.14 -12.37
CA TYR A 65 11.65 -4.81 -12.29
C TYR A 65 11.16 -4.60 -10.87
N GLU A 66 11.81 -3.72 -10.15
CA GLU A 66 11.39 -3.24 -8.84
C GLU A 66 10.42 -2.07 -9.06
N TYR A 67 9.29 -2.10 -8.37
CA TYR A 67 8.30 -1.03 -8.44
C TYR A 67 7.96 -0.52 -7.05
N THR A 68 7.68 0.78 -6.99
CA THR A 68 7.17 1.47 -5.81
C THR A 68 5.89 2.19 -6.18
N VAL A 69 4.79 1.79 -5.57
CA VAL A 69 3.55 2.58 -5.59
C VAL A 69 3.59 3.55 -4.42
N THR A 70 3.55 4.84 -4.73
CA THR A 70 3.46 5.90 -3.71
C THR A 70 2.04 6.42 -3.65
N ILE A 71 1.47 6.51 -2.45
CA ILE A 71 0.17 7.16 -2.18
C ILE A 71 0.44 8.31 -1.21
N ASP A 72 0.15 9.54 -1.60
CA ASP A 72 0.44 10.72 -0.77
C ASP A 72 -0.47 11.91 -1.08
N LYS A 73 -0.16 13.07 -0.49
CA LYS A 73 -0.95 14.31 -0.63
C LYS A 73 -2.45 14.05 -0.41
N PRO A 74 -2.84 13.54 0.77
CA PRO A 74 -4.25 13.33 1.09
C PRO A 74 -5.02 14.64 0.98
N GLN A 75 -6.23 14.58 0.45
CA GLN A 75 -7.17 15.71 0.38
C GLN A 75 -8.17 15.69 1.55
N ILE A 76 -8.33 14.53 2.20
CA ILE A 76 -9.18 14.32 3.38
C ILE A 76 -8.40 13.61 4.49
N ALA A 77 -8.90 13.65 5.72
CA ALA A 77 -8.33 12.85 6.79
C ALA A 77 -8.66 11.36 6.58
N MET A 78 -7.63 10.53 6.56
CA MET A 78 -7.71 9.09 6.33
C MET A 78 -7.06 8.38 7.52
N TYR A 79 -7.86 7.63 8.27
CA TYR A 79 -7.40 6.89 9.46
C TYR A 79 -7.32 5.40 9.19
N ASP A 80 -6.44 4.70 9.91
CA ASP A 80 -6.29 3.24 9.83
C ASP A 80 -6.23 2.77 8.36
N ILE A 81 -5.32 3.36 7.60
CA ILE A 81 -5.15 3.10 6.17
C ILE A 81 -4.58 1.71 5.96
N GLU A 82 -5.21 0.96 5.06
CA GLU A 82 -4.73 -0.33 4.62
C GLU A 82 -4.67 -0.33 3.09
N ALA A 83 -3.67 -0.98 2.54
CA ALA A 83 -3.47 -1.00 1.10
C ALA A 83 -2.90 -2.35 0.64
N ILE A 84 -3.27 -2.75 -0.58
CA ILE A 84 -2.73 -3.96 -1.22
C ILE A 84 -2.53 -3.71 -2.73
N ILE A 85 -1.44 -4.24 -3.27
CA ILE A 85 -1.18 -4.31 -4.70
C ILE A 85 -1.38 -5.74 -5.17
N VAL A 86 -2.29 -5.96 -6.11
CA VAL A 86 -2.50 -7.26 -6.76
C VAL A 86 -1.97 -7.21 -8.18
N ASP A 87 -0.95 -8.02 -8.44
CA ASP A 87 -0.58 -8.46 -9.79
C ASP A 87 -1.40 -9.71 -10.10
N SER A 88 -2.35 -9.60 -11.03
CA SER A 88 -3.25 -10.71 -11.40
C SER A 88 -2.51 -11.96 -11.88
N THR A 89 -1.23 -11.82 -12.25
CA THR A 89 -0.41 -12.95 -12.68
C THR A 89 0.27 -13.68 -11.54
N LYS A 90 0.15 -13.18 -10.30
CA LYS A 90 0.72 -13.75 -9.09
C LYS A 90 -0.32 -14.27 -8.08
N VAL A 91 -1.61 -14.12 -8.34
CA VAL A 91 -2.68 -14.49 -7.39
C VAL A 91 -2.60 -15.96 -6.93
N ASN A 92 -2.10 -16.85 -7.79
CA ASN A 92 -1.98 -18.28 -7.50
C ASN A 92 -0.54 -18.71 -7.15
N THR A 93 0.31 -17.78 -6.71
CA THR A 93 1.67 -18.10 -6.26
C THR A 93 1.78 -18.03 -4.74
N THR A 94 2.85 -18.57 -4.20
CA THR A 94 3.18 -18.45 -2.77
C THR A 94 3.74 -17.07 -2.41
N ASP A 95 3.88 -16.16 -3.39
CA ASP A 95 4.46 -14.85 -3.16
C ASP A 95 3.41 -13.95 -2.50
N MET A 96 3.77 -13.36 -1.36
CA MET A 96 2.94 -12.36 -0.70
C MET A 96 2.87 -11.09 -1.56
N MET A 97 1.65 -10.61 -1.76
CA MET A 97 1.37 -9.35 -2.44
C MET A 97 1.84 -8.19 -1.56
N PRO A 98 2.45 -7.14 -2.14
CA PRO A 98 2.78 -5.94 -1.38
C PRO A 98 1.52 -5.38 -0.71
N ASN A 99 1.58 -5.22 0.61
CA ASN A 99 0.49 -4.69 1.40
C ASN A 99 1.03 -3.84 2.55
N LEU A 100 0.13 -3.08 3.17
CA LEU A 100 0.39 -2.21 4.30
C LEU A 100 -0.86 -2.18 5.19
N GLY A 101 -0.68 -2.27 6.50
CA GLY A 101 -1.75 -2.23 7.50
C GLY A 101 -2.63 -3.49 7.57
N ILE A 102 -2.30 -4.56 6.83
CA ILE A 102 -3.09 -5.81 6.81
C ILE A 102 -2.38 -6.90 7.64
N ILE A 103 -1.16 -7.26 7.23
CA ILE A 103 -0.32 -8.26 7.93
C ILE A 103 0.88 -7.56 8.60
N ASP A 104 0.73 -6.29 8.97
CA ASP A 104 1.71 -5.55 9.78
C ASP A 104 1.46 -5.79 11.28
N ASP A 105 2.49 -5.58 12.11
CA ASP A 105 2.39 -5.67 13.57
C ASP A 105 1.17 -4.93 14.13
N GLU A 106 0.57 -5.42 15.22
CA GLU A 106 -0.70 -4.88 15.76
C GLU A 106 -0.67 -3.36 16.04
N ASP A 107 0.51 -2.81 16.36
CA ASP A 107 0.71 -1.39 16.65
C ASP A 107 0.97 -0.52 15.40
N ALA A 108 1.08 -1.13 14.21
CA ALA A 108 1.35 -0.42 12.96
C ALA A 108 0.07 0.26 12.46
N VAL A 109 -0.08 1.54 12.81
CA VAL A 109 -1.20 2.38 12.37
C VAL A 109 -0.73 3.44 11.39
N TYR A 110 -1.34 3.45 10.20
CA TYR A 110 -1.05 4.41 9.16
C TYR A 110 -2.22 5.38 9.01
N ASN A 111 -1.97 6.65 9.31
CA ASN A 111 -2.93 7.73 9.09
C ASN A 111 -2.31 8.77 8.18
N MET A 112 -3.13 9.41 7.36
CA MET A 112 -2.74 10.54 6.53
C MET A 112 -3.76 11.66 6.71
N ILE A 113 -3.30 12.82 7.17
CA ILE A 113 -4.12 14.01 7.34
C ILE A 113 -3.48 15.13 6.53
N PRO A 114 -4.27 15.90 5.74
CA PRO A 114 -3.75 17.01 4.96
C PRO A 114 -2.93 17.95 5.84
N PHE A 115 -1.70 18.23 5.40
CA PHE A 115 -0.76 19.14 6.06
C PHE A 115 -0.32 18.76 7.49
N GLN A 116 -0.57 17.53 7.94
CA GLN A 116 -0.12 17.06 9.26
C GLN A 116 0.79 15.84 9.13
N VAL A 117 1.99 15.94 9.71
CA VAL A 117 2.98 14.85 9.68
C VAL A 117 3.56 14.68 11.07
N ASN A 118 3.38 13.48 11.62
CA ASN A 118 4.01 13.03 12.85
C ASN A 118 4.14 11.50 12.81
N ALA A 119 5.18 11.02 12.13
CA ALA A 119 5.39 9.58 11.91
C ALA A 119 5.51 8.80 13.23
N LYS A 120 6.05 9.40 14.30
CA LYS A 120 6.12 8.78 15.63
C LYS A 120 4.75 8.49 16.26
N ARG A 121 3.69 9.14 15.75
CA ARG A 121 2.30 8.97 16.19
C ARG A 121 1.43 8.33 15.11
N GLY A 122 2.03 7.74 14.08
CA GLY A 122 1.29 7.11 12.96
C GLY A 122 0.67 8.09 11.97
N PHE A 123 1.11 9.36 11.93
CA PHE A 123 0.65 10.34 10.94
C PHE A 123 1.72 10.55 9.85
N HIS A 124 1.47 10.02 8.66
CA HIS A 124 2.42 9.96 7.56
C HIS A 124 2.08 11.01 6.50
N LYS A 125 3.12 11.50 5.81
CA LYS A 125 2.96 12.37 4.62
C LYS A 125 2.52 11.61 3.37
N GLY A 126 2.72 10.29 3.38
CA GLY A 126 2.53 9.37 2.28
C GLY A 126 2.96 7.96 2.71
N ILE A 127 2.47 6.96 1.99
CA ILE A 127 2.80 5.55 2.16
C ILE A 127 3.36 4.98 0.85
N GLN A 128 4.19 3.95 0.97
CA GLN A 128 4.83 3.30 -0.16
C GLN A 128 4.66 1.79 -0.06
N LEU A 129 4.27 1.17 -1.18
CA LEU A 129 4.17 -0.27 -1.31
C LEU A 129 5.16 -0.71 -2.38
N ASN A 130 6.09 -1.57 -1.99
CA ASN A 130 7.20 -2.01 -2.84
C ASN A 130 7.00 -3.45 -3.27
N GLY A 131 7.30 -3.74 -4.53
CA GLY A 131 7.28 -5.10 -5.04
C GLY A 131 8.23 -5.26 -6.21
N TYR A 132 8.28 -6.47 -6.75
CA TYR A 132 9.10 -6.78 -7.91
C TYR A 132 8.41 -7.76 -8.85
N THR A 133 8.81 -7.75 -10.11
CA THR A 133 8.37 -8.70 -11.12
C THR A 133 9.46 -8.99 -12.14
N LYS A 134 9.48 -10.21 -12.68
CA LYS A 134 10.38 -10.59 -13.79
C LYS A 134 9.85 -10.15 -15.16
N LYS A 135 8.62 -9.66 -15.21
CA LYS A 135 7.97 -9.26 -16.46
C LYS A 135 8.30 -7.81 -16.80
N ASN A 136 8.68 -7.57 -18.05
CA ASN A 136 8.93 -6.22 -18.57
C ASN A 136 7.65 -5.48 -19.00
N THR A 137 6.49 -6.15 -18.90
CA THR A 137 5.15 -5.59 -19.09
C THR A 137 4.24 -6.17 -18.02
N PHE A 138 3.55 -5.32 -17.26
CA PHE A 138 2.69 -5.76 -16.17
C PHE A 138 1.58 -4.74 -15.87
N THR A 139 0.55 -5.19 -15.17
CA THR A 139 -0.53 -4.34 -14.64
C THR A 139 -0.67 -4.60 -13.15
N LEU A 140 -0.75 -3.53 -12.38
CA LEU A 140 -0.96 -3.55 -10.95
C LEU A 140 -2.36 -3.01 -10.66
N GLN A 141 -3.15 -3.75 -9.89
CA GLN A 141 -4.42 -3.28 -9.36
C GLN A 141 -4.23 -2.97 -7.88
N VAL A 142 -4.62 -1.78 -7.45
CA VAL A 142 -4.39 -1.30 -6.09
C VAL A 142 -5.73 -1.00 -5.43
N MET A 143 -5.91 -1.53 -4.22
CA MET A 143 -6.99 -1.13 -3.33
C MET A 143 -6.40 -0.42 -2.12
N VAL A 144 -7.03 0.69 -1.75
CA VAL A 144 -6.76 1.42 -0.51
C VAL A 144 -8.06 1.54 0.26
N THR A 145 -8.04 1.17 1.53
CA THR A 145 -9.15 1.38 2.47
C THR A 145 -8.71 2.35 3.56
N TRP A 146 -9.66 3.10 4.09
CA TRP A 146 -9.42 4.00 5.23
C TRP A 146 -10.71 4.24 5.98
N LYS A 147 -10.58 4.58 7.26
CA LYS A 147 -11.67 5.03 8.09
C LYS A 147 -11.79 6.54 8.11
N ASP A 148 -13.01 7.01 8.37
CA ASP A 148 -13.26 8.39 8.72
C ASP A 148 -12.71 8.76 10.11
N TYR A 149 -12.78 10.04 10.48
CA TYR A 149 -12.31 10.54 11.78
C TYR A 149 -12.96 9.85 12.97
N ALA A 150 -14.25 9.51 12.86
CA ALA A 150 -14.99 8.83 13.91
C ALA A 150 -14.66 7.33 14.01
N LYS A 151 -13.92 6.78 13.03
CA LYS A 151 -13.62 5.36 12.86
C LYS A 151 -14.87 4.48 12.73
N LEU A 152 -15.98 5.06 12.27
CA LEU A 152 -17.27 4.37 12.13
C LEU A 152 -17.51 3.90 10.71
N ASN A 153 -16.99 4.63 9.72
CA ASN A 153 -17.19 4.33 8.32
C ASN A 153 -15.87 3.97 7.65
N THR A 154 -15.86 2.87 6.90
CA THR A 154 -14.74 2.47 6.05
C THR A 154 -15.05 2.85 4.60
N SER A 155 -14.16 3.63 3.99
CA SER A 155 -14.17 3.94 2.57
C SER A 155 -13.12 3.10 1.84
N LYS A 156 -13.29 2.95 0.52
CA LYS A 156 -12.33 2.27 -0.34
C LYS A 156 -12.17 2.97 -1.68
N ALA A 157 -10.98 2.89 -2.25
CA ALA A 157 -10.66 3.35 -3.58
C ALA A 157 -9.84 2.29 -4.34
N PHE A 158 -10.13 2.17 -5.63
CA PHE A 158 -9.41 1.31 -6.56
C PHE A 158 -8.77 2.14 -7.66
N PHE A 159 -7.53 1.81 -8.02
CA PHE A 159 -6.82 2.38 -9.16
C PHE A 159 -5.81 1.37 -9.70
N ASN A 160 -5.34 1.60 -10.92
CA ASN A 160 -4.45 0.68 -11.61
C ASN A 160 -3.25 1.40 -12.20
N PHE A 161 -2.16 0.65 -12.40
CA PHE A 161 -1.04 1.05 -13.24
C PHE A 161 -0.78 0.01 -14.31
N SER A 162 -0.38 0.46 -15.49
CA SER A 162 0.14 -0.40 -16.55
C SER A 162 1.53 0.06 -16.94
N TYR A 163 2.50 -0.86 -16.88
CA TYR A 163 3.88 -0.60 -17.24
C TYR A 163 4.28 -1.43 -18.46
N ASP A 164 5.04 -0.82 -19.37
CA ASP A 164 5.65 -1.44 -20.54
C ASP A 164 7.03 -0.79 -20.76
N GLU A 165 8.11 -1.58 -20.59
CA GLU A 165 9.50 -1.12 -20.70
C GLU A 165 9.78 -0.39 -22.03
N LYS A 166 9.19 -0.85 -23.15
CA LYS A 166 9.43 -0.25 -24.46
C LYS A 166 8.86 1.16 -24.54
N LYS A 167 7.64 1.35 -24.01
CA LYS A 167 6.98 2.66 -23.97
C LYS A 167 7.66 3.62 -22.99
N ALA A 168 8.14 3.10 -21.86
CA ALA A 168 8.86 3.90 -20.87
C ALA A 168 10.15 4.50 -21.46
N LYS A 169 10.97 3.67 -22.14
CA LYS A 169 12.21 4.14 -22.79
C LYS A 169 11.95 5.19 -23.88
N GLN A 170 10.87 5.05 -24.65
CA GLN A 170 10.50 6.02 -25.68
C GLN A 170 10.13 7.39 -25.09
N LYS A 171 9.40 7.42 -23.96
CA LYS A 171 9.08 8.67 -23.27
C LYS A 171 10.35 9.39 -22.79
N THR A 172 11.29 8.68 -22.17
CA THR A 172 12.56 9.25 -21.70
C THR A 172 13.37 9.85 -22.86
N SER A 173 13.54 9.09 -23.95
CA SER A 173 14.29 9.56 -25.12
C SER A 173 13.63 10.73 -25.88
N GLN A 174 12.32 10.97 -25.71
CA GLN A 174 11.65 12.14 -26.29
C GLN A 174 11.79 13.37 -25.40
N THR A 175 11.72 13.21 -24.07
CA THR A 175 11.97 14.30 -23.12
C THR A 175 13.40 14.82 -23.24
N ASP A 176 14.39 13.94 -23.36
CA ASP A 176 15.80 14.33 -23.51
C ASP A 176 16.05 15.13 -24.80
N LYS A 177 15.42 14.73 -25.91
CA LYS A 177 15.52 15.44 -27.19
C LYS A 177 14.87 16.82 -27.18
N ASN A 178 13.77 16.99 -26.44
CA ASN A 178 13.12 18.28 -26.29
C ASN A 178 13.95 19.23 -25.42
N TYR A 179 14.60 18.69 -24.37
CA TYR A 179 15.52 19.47 -23.52
C TYR A 179 16.76 19.96 -24.28
N GLU A 180 17.36 19.14 -25.15
CA GLU A 180 18.47 19.56 -26.04
C GLU A 180 18.05 20.59 -27.09
N LYS A 181 16.79 20.54 -27.56
CA LYS A 181 16.28 21.49 -28.55
C LYS A 181 15.99 22.87 -27.95
N ASP A 182 15.55 22.92 -26.69
CA ASP A 182 15.28 24.19 -26.00
C ASP A 182 16.58 24.86 -25.53
N THR A 183 17.58 24.08 -25.08
CA THR A 183 18.91 24.63 -24.71
C THR A 183 19.75 25.09 -25.91
N SER A 184 19.50 24.57 -27.11
CA SER A 184 20.14 25.04 -28.35
C SER A 184 19.48 26.29 -28.95
N ASN A 185 18.27 26.65 -28.51
CA ASN A 185 17.60 27.89 -28.93
C ASN A 185 17.87 29.09 -28.00
N GLU A 186 18.34 28.88 -26.76
CA GLU A 186 18.66 29.98 -25.82
C GLU A 186 20.09 30.54 -25.96
N THR A 187 20.94 29.95 -26.79
CA THR A 187 22.32 30.43 -27.03
C THR A 187 22.49 31.18 -28.36
N GLY A 188 21.37 31.52 -29.03
CA GLY A 188 21.35 32.05 -30.39
C GLY A 188 20.70 33.42 -30.58
N GLU A 189 20.54 34.24 -29.54
CA GLU A 189 20.20 35.65 -29.70
C GLU A 189 21.18 36.54 -28.92
N GLU A 190 21.68 37.55 -29.63
CA GLU A 190 22.83 38.44 -29.37
C GLU A 190 22.75 39.30 -28.09
#